data_AF-A0A351Y560-F1
#
_entry.id   AF-A0A351Y560-F1
#
_cell.length_a   1.000
_cell.length_b   1.000
_cell.length_c   1.000
_cell.angle_alpha   90.00
_cell.angle_beta   90.00
_cell.angle_gamma   90.00
#
_symmetry.space_group_name_H-M   'P 1'
#
loop_
_entity.id
_entity.type
_entity.pdbx_description
1 polymer ?
#
loop_
_entity_poly.entity_id
_entity_poly.type
_entity_poly.pdbx_seq_one_letter_code
_entity_poly.pdbx_strand_id
1 'polypeptide(L)'
;MSILSEKIREELSKYCALKKSDEYVFESERGGVLHVRTLDNIFHHALEKSGITKPASFHSLRHSFATHLLENGTDIRYVQVLLGHNNIRTTQMYTQVTNPSLKNIISPL
;
A
#
# COMPACT_ATOMS: atom_id res chain seq x y z
N MET A 1 13.78 -10.48 -1.15
CA MET A 1 13.21 -9.83 0.05
C MET A 1 11.85 -9.29 -0.35
N SER A 2 10.76 -9.87 0.17
CA SER A 2 9.39 -9.43 -0.16
C SER A 2 8.98 -8.33 0.81
N ILE A 3 8.24 -7.34 0.33
CA ILE A 3 7.64 -6.30 1.20
C ILE A 3 6.36 -6.76 1.90
N LEU A 4 5.82 -7.90 1.46
CA LEU A 4 4.65 -8.49 2.09
C LEU A 4 5.06 -9.07 3.44
N SER A 5 4.28 -8.75 4.49
CA SER A 5 4.45 -9.38 5.80
C SER A 5 4.26 -10.88 5.69
N GLU A 6 4.90 -11.64 6.61
CA GLU A 6 4.76 -13.10 6.62
C GLU A 6 3.30 -13.55 6.66
N LYS A 7 2.46 -12.85 7.44
CA LYS A 7 1.02 -13.11 7.47
C LYS A 7 0.36 -13.00 6.09
N ILE A 8 0.61 -11.91 5.36
CA ILE A 8 0.01 -11.72 4.02
C ILE A 8 0.57 -12.76 3.04
N ARG A 9 1.86 -13.11 3.15
CA ARG A 9 2.46 -14.16 2.31
C ARG A 9 1.79 -15.50 2.54
N GLU A 10 1.57 -15.88 3.79
CA GLU A 10 0.87 -17.12 4.14
C GLU A 10 -0.58 -17.12 3.64
N GLU A 11 -1.31 -16.03 3.83
CA GLU A 11 -2.70 -15.90 3.36
C GLU A 11 -2.79 -15.97 1.83
N LEU A 12 -1.93 -15.24 1.10
CA LEU A 12 -1.87 -15.30 -0.35
C LEU A 12 -1.44 -16.68 -0.85
N SER A 13 -0.48 -17.32 -0.20
CA SER A 13 -0.06 -18.67 -0.59
C SER A 13 -1.19 -19.68 -0.44
N LYS A 14 -1.97 -19.60 0.64
CA LYS A 14 -3.16 -20.44 0.85
C LYS A 14 -4.23 -20.16 -0.21
N TYR A 15 -4.45 -18.89 -0.52
CA TYR A 15 -5.43 -18.47 -1.52
C TYR A 15 -5.05 -18.94 -2.93
N CYS A 16 -3.76 -18.88 -3.29
CA CYS A 16 -3.27 -19.33 -4.59
C CYS A 16 -3.07 -20.86 -4.70
N ALA A 17 -3.08 -21.61 -3.59
CA ALA A 17 -2.75 -23.04 -3.60
C ALA A 17 -3.68 -23.89 -4.47
N LEU A 18 -4.91 -23.43 -4.71
CA LEU A 18 -5.91 -24.13 -5.53
C LEU A 18 -6.02 -23.56 -6.95
N LYS A 19 -5.25 -22.51 -7.28
CA LYS A 19 -5.30 -21.82 -8.57
C LYS A 19 -4.34 -22.47 -9.57
N LYS A 20 -4.74 -22.47 -10.84
CA LYS A 20 -3.85 -22.88 -11.94
C LYS A 20 -2.86 -21.75 -12.27
N SER A 21 -1.74 -22.11 -12.90
CA SER A 21 -0.65 -21.17 -13.18
C SER A 21 -1.02 -20.04 -14.16
N ASP A 22 -2.09 -20.19 -14.93
CA ASP A 22 -2.59 -19.25 -15.92
C ASP A 22 -3.77 -18.40 -15.41
N GLU A 23 -4.22 -18.62 -14.18
CA GLU A 23 -5.32 -17.87 -13.58
C GLU A 23 -4.84 -16.57 -12.92
N TYR A 24 -5.70 -15.55 -12.95
CA TYR A 24 -5.46 -14.34 -12.16
C TYR A 24 -5.46 -14.67 -10.67
N VAL A 25 -4.54 -14.03 -9.93
CA VAL A 25 -4.51 -14.12 -8.46
C VAL A 25 -5.86 -13.70 -7.91
N PHE A 26 -6.37 -12.53 -8.31
CA PHE A 26 -7.71 -12.06 -7.98
C PHE A 26 -8.57 -12.04 -9.24
N GLU A 27 -9.70 -12.74 -9.20
CA GLU A 27 -10.63 -12.86 -10.32
C GLU A 27 -11.99 -12.22 -10.03
N SER A 28 -12.75 -11.93 -11.08
CA SER A 28 -14.15 -11.55 -10.91
C SER A 28 -15.00 -12.74 -10.46
N GLU A 29 -16.16 -12.50 -9.84
CA GLU A 29 -17.11 -13.57 -9.49
C GLU A 29 -17.59 -14.40 -10.69
N ARG A 30 -17.47 -13.85 -11.91
CA ARG A 30 -17.82 -14.54 -13.17
C ARG A 30 -16.61 -15.23 -13.82
N GLY A 31 -15.48 -15.30 -13.11
CA GLY A 31 -14.18 -15.68 -13.65
C GLY A 31 -13.51 -14.54 -14.43
N GLY A 32 -12.21 -14.70 -14.69
CA GLY A 32 -11.43 -13.75 -15.49
C GLY A 32 -11.10 -12.44 -14.76
N VAL A 33 -10.86 -11.37 -15.54
CA VAL A 33 -10.28 -10.11 -15.04
C VAL A 33 -11.20 -9.43 -14.02
N LEU A 34 -10.64 -9.10 -12.86
CA LEU A 34 -11.29 -8.22 -11.89
C LEU A 34 -11.18 -6.75 -12.35
N HIS A 35 -12.32 -6.12 -12.59
CA HIS A 35 -12.36 -4.71 -13.02
C HIS A 35 -12.10 -3.74 -11.85
N VAL A 36 -11.46 -2.61 -12.16
CA VAL A 36 -11.16 -1.53 -11.19
C VAL A 36 -12.43 -1.05 -10.47
N ARG A 37 -13.55 -0.90 -11.19
CA ARG A 37 -14.82 -0.49 -10.58
C ARG A 37 -15.33 -1.48 -9.54
N THR A 38 -15.08 -2.77 -9.75
CA THR A 38 -15.43 -3.81 -8.77
C THR A 38 -14.56 -3.68 -7.53
N LEU A 39 -13.26 -3.44 -7.71
CA LEU A 39 -12.35 -3.15 -6.59
C LEU A 39 -12.80 -1.93 -5.79
N ASP A 40 -13.16 -0.84 -6.45
CA ASP A 40 -13.65 0.39 -5.79
C ASP A 40 -14.91 0.11 -4.96
N ASN A 41 -15.85 -0.66 -5.49
CA ASN A 41 -17.06 -1.07 -4.76
C ASN A 41 -16.72 -1.94 -3.53
N ILE A 42 -15.81 -2.92 -3.69
CA ILE A 42 -15.35 -3.77 -2.57
C ILE A 42 -14.71 -2.91 -1.48
N PHE A 43 -13.87 -1.95 -1.87
CA PHE A 43 -13.23 -1.02 -0.96
C PHE A 43 -14.24 -0.15 -0.21
N HIS A 44 -15.20 0.45 -0.93
CA HIS A 44 -16.23 1.28 -0.31
C HIS A 44 -17.06 0.50 0.72
N HIS A 45 -17.45 -0.73 0.39
CA HIS A 45 -18.16 -1.60 1.33
C HIS A 45 -17.33 -1.92 2.58
N ALA A 46 -16.04 -2.18 2.39
CA ALA A 46 -15.12 -2.40 3.51
C ALA A 46 -14.95 -1.14 4.37
N LEU A 47 -14.89 0.03 3.75
CA LEU A 47 -14.79 1.33 4.43
C LEU A 47 -16.04 1.58 5.29
N GLU A 48 -17.23 1.38 4.74
CA GLU A 48 -18.49 1.51 5.48
C GLU A 48 -18.55 0.57 6.69
N LYS A 49 -18.19 -0.71 6.48
CA LYS A 49 -18.13 -1.72 7.55
C LYS A 49 -17.11 -1.43 8.63
N SER A 50 -16.05 -0.69 8.31
CA SER A 50 -15.00 -0.33 9.27
C SER A 50 -15.44 0.77 10.26
N GLY A 51 -16.54 1.48 9.98
CA GLY A 51 -16.99 2.62 10.78
C GLY A 51 -16.14 3.89 10.62
N ILE A 52 -15.17 3.91 9.69
CA ILE A 52 -14.38 5.09 9.38
C ILE A 52 -15.24 6.08 8.60
N THR A 53 -15.49 7.25 9.18
CA THR A 53 -16.32 8.31 8.58
C THR A 53 -15.56 9.21 7.62
N LYS A 54 -14.22 9.16 7.63
CA LYS A 54 -13.37 9.95 6.73
C LYS A 54 -13.40 9.35 5.33
N PRO A 55 -13.47 10.17 4.27
CA PRO A 55 -13.32 9.68 2.90
C PRO A 55 -11.97 8.98 2.73
N ALA A 56 -12.00 7.79 2.13
CA ALA A 56 -10.80 7.01 1.83
C ALA A 56 -10.94 6.31 0.48
N SER A 57 -9.81 5.93 -0.11
CA SER A 57 -9.71 5.10 -1.31
C SER A 57 -8.48 4.19 -1.23
N PHE A 58 -8.24 3.38 -2.26
CA PHE A 58 -6.97 2.64 -2.38
C PHE A 58 -5.73 3.56 -2.35
N HIS A 59 -5.85 4.80 -2.81
CA HIS A 59 -4.75 5.77 -2.70
C HIS A 59 -4.46 6.13 -1.24
N SER A 60 -5.51 6.22 -0.40
CA SER A 60 -5.35 6.42 1.05
C SER A 60 -4.59 5.26 1.70
N LEU A 61 -4.89 4.01 1.31
CA LEU A 61 -4.14 2.84 1.81
C LEU A 61 -2.66 2.91 1.41
N ARG A 62 -2.36 3.26 0.15
CA ARG A 62 -0.98 3.45 -0.32
C ARG A 62 -0.27 4.55 0.44
N HIS A 63 -0.97 5.66 0.70
CA HIS A 63 -0.44 6.77 1.49
C HIS A 63 -0.09 6.33 2.90
N SER A 64 -1.03 5.70 3.62
CA SER A 64 -0.78 5.21 4.98
C SER A 64 0.39 4.23 5.03
N PHE A 65 0.49 3.33 4.05
CA PHE A 65 1.63 2.40 3.95
C PHE A 65 2.97 3.13 3.80
N ALA A 66 3.05 4.11 2.90
CA ALA A 66 4.25 4.90 2.68
C ALA A 66 4.65 5.73 3.91
N THR A 67 3.67 6.40 4.52
CA THR A 67 3.85 7.20 5.74
C THR A 67 4.37 6.35 6.88
N HIS A 68 3.80 5.17 7.13
CA HIS A 68 4.28 4.27 8.19
C HIS A 68 5.71 3.78 7.98
N LEU A 69 6.12 3.52 6.72
CA LEU A 69 7.51 3.17 6.44
C LEU A 69 8.46 4.31 6.79
N LEU A 70 8.10 5.54 6.41
CA LEU A 70 8.89 6.75 6.70
C LEU A 70 8.94 7.06 8.20
N GLU A 71 7.82 6.94 8.92
CA GLU A 71 7.74 7.12 10.37
C GLU A 71 8.63 6.12 11.12
N ASN A 72 8.74 4.89 10.62
CA ASN A 72 9.63 3.86 11.14
C ASN A 72 11.10 4.03 10.71
N GLY A 73 11.46 5.17 10.09
CA GLY A 73 12.83 5.50 9.69
C GLY A 73 13.30 4.85 8.41
N THR A 74 12.40 4.28 7.58
CA THR A 74 12.78 3.75 6.27
C THR A 74 13.21 4.91 5.36
N ASP A 75 14.36 4.77 4.71
CA ASP A 75 14.84 5.79 3.77
C ASP A 75 13.83 6.00 2.62
N ILE A 76 13.57 7.27 2.29
CA ILE A 76 12.64 7.69 1.25
C ILE A 76 12.94 7.06 -0.12
N ARG A 77 14.21 6.76 -0.43
CA ARG A 77 14.61 6.10 -1.67
C ARG A 77 14.16 4.66 -1.70
N TYR A 78 14.19 3.94 -0.58
CA TYR A 78 13.62 2.59 -0.50
C TYR A 78 12.11 2.65 -0.65
N VAL A 79 11.43 3.59 0.04
CA VAL A 79 9.98 3.77 -0.11
C VAL A 79 9.59 4.07 -1.57
N GLN A 80 10.36 4.90 -2.29
CA GLN A 80 10.13 5.18 -3.70
C GLN A 80 10.21 3.91 -4.58
N VAL A 81 11.24 3.10 -4.40
CA VAL A 81 11.43 1.85 -5.15
C VAL A 81 10.29 0.87 -4.86
N LEU A 82 9.92 0.74 -3.59
CA LEU A 82 8.87 -0.17 -3.12
C LEU A 82 7.47 0.19 -3.66
N LEU A 83 7.20 1.47 -3.88
CA LEU A 83 5.94 1.93 -4.47
C LEU A 83 5.95 2.00 -6.00
N GLY A 84 7.10 1.70 -6.64
CA GLY A 84 7.24 1.77 -8.10
C GLY A 84 7.09 3.20 -8.65
N HIS A 85 7.44 4.22 -7.86
CA HIS A 85 7.30 5.61 -8.27
C HIS A 85 8.49 6.04 -9.15
N ASN A 86 8.23 6.27 -10.43
CA ASN A 86 9.22 6.80 -11.37
C ASN A 86 9.68 8.24 -11.04
N ASN A 87 8.87 8.99 -10.28
CA ASN A 87 9.19 10.35 -9.85
C ASN A 87 9.25 10.44 -8.32
N ILE A 88 10.34 11.00 -7.79
CA ILE A 88 10.51 11.22 -6.35
C ILE A 88 9.48 12.20 -5.77
N ARG A 89 8.95 13.15 -6.57
CA ARG A 89 7.96 14.14 -6.14
C ARG A 89 6.68 13.49 -5.60
N THR A 90 6.23 12.39 -6.21
CA THR A 90 5.07 11.62 -5.73
C THR A 90 5.32 10.93 -4.39
N THR A 91 6.58 10.59 -4.06
CA THR A 91 6.97 10.03 -2.76
C THR A 91 7.22 11.13 -1.72
N GLN A 92 7.69 12.30 -2.13
CA GLN A 92 7.88 13.47 -1.25
C GLN A 92 6.57 14.01 -0.67
N MET A 93 5.43 13.79 -1.33
CA MET A 93 4.12 14.12 -0.74
C MET A 93 3.87 13.39 0.59
N TYR A 94 4.47 12.20 0.80
CA TYR A 94 4.36 11.47 2.07
C TYR A 94 5.22 12.08 3.19
N THR A 95 6.34 12.72 2.84
CA THR A 95 7.28 13.28 3.82
C THR A 95 6.82 14.57 4.50
N GLN A 96 5.84 15.29 3.93
CA GLN A 96 5.26 16.48 4.56
C GLN A 96 4.51 16.14 5.86
N VAL A 97 3.99 14.91 5.98
CA VAL A 97 3.22 14.44 7.13
C VAL A 97 4.14 13.88 8.23
N THR A 98 5.28 13.30 7.84
CA THR A 98 6.23 12.60 8.73
C THR A 98 7.39 13.49 9.18
N ASN A 99 7.14 14.74 9.57
CA ASN A 99 8.20 15.69 9.88
C ASN A 99 8.63 15.80 11.38
N PRO A 100 8.95 14.71 12.13
CA PRO A 100 9.67 14.83 13.41
C PRO A 100 11.18 15.11 13.26
N SER A 101 11.80 14.70 12.14
CA SER A 101 13.27 14.60 12.03
C SER A 101 13.99 15.89 11.63
N LEU A 102 13.31 16.89 11.06
CA LEU A 102 13.93 18.22 10.81
C LEU A 102 14.39 18.90 12.11
N LYS A 103 13.79 18.57 13.27
CA LYS A 103 14.19 19.14 14.57
C LYS A 103 15.52 18.60 15.10
N ASN A 104 16.03 17.48 14.56
CA ASN A 104 17.26 16.83 15.02
C ASN A 104 18.44 17.01 14.06
N ILE A 105 18.34 17.93 13.09
CA ILE A 105 19.46 18.26 12.22
C ILE A 105 20.44 19.11 13.01
N ILE A 106 21.53 18.48 13.44
CA ILE A 106 22.67 19.16 14.06
C ILE A 106 23.53 19.70 12.91
N SER A 107 23.90 20.99 13.02
CA SER A 107 24.88 21.60 12.12
C SER A 107 26.15 20.75 12.10
N PRO A 108 26.71 20.41 10.92
CA PRO A 108 28.00 19.71 10.83
C PRO A 108 29.19 20.59 11.27
N LEU A 109 28.92 21.86 11.60
CA LEU A 109 29.84 22.84 12.18
C LEU A 109 29.38 23.23 13.59
#